data_AF-A0A6G2FX71-F1
#
_entry.id   AF-A0A6G2FX71-F1
#
_cell.length_a   1.000
_cell.length_b   1.000
_cell.length_c   1.000
_cell.angle_alpha   90.00
_cell.angle_beta   90.00
_cell.angle_gamma   90.00
#
_symmetry.space_group_name_H-M   'P 1'
#
loop_
_entity.id
_entity.type
_entity.pdbx_description
1 polymer ?
#
loop_
_entity_poly.entity_id
_entity_poly.type
_entity_poly.pdbx_seq_one_letter_code
_entity_poly.pdbx_strand_id
1 'polypeptide(L)'
;MYRVSPSSLRRIFYPLGLSAAGLTVLLVSGFVDVSIGIRGFYVVFGILLGAVVYYNYDTSVSWRVSDRLLRWSSKGVYLVFFASIVTVVLIERRLLVLLTLLPLGYLLLAFRLMVREPTKKLLPEIVALFTVPPLSKYLTTGFYFGDGDILFHILHVNQLLSRGTAAAIHGPVDQYRVFPGYHLLVGNLHLFTDLSVYDSILSLGIITYSLLVIPLLFLLSQVVLRRLSLSLSIALGASLVYSISYHTTYLFPQSLVVPLLSSSSSSCFDSLRRRRRAR
;
A
#
# COMPACT_ATOMS: atom_id res chain seq x y z
N MET A 1 -23.94 -39.19 2.16
CA MET A 1 -23.00 -38.06 2.12
C MET A 1 -23.80 -36.77 2.16
N TYR A 2 -23.96 -36.11 3.31
CA TYR A 2 -24.79 -34.92 3.44
C TYR A 2 -24.11 -33.72 2.76
N ARG A 3 -24.74 -33.15 1.73
CA ARG A 3 -24.32 -31.86 1.17
C ARG A 3 -24.70 -30.76 2.17
N VAL A 4 -23.74 -30.32 2.96
CA VAL A 4 -23.92 -29.13 3.80
C VAL A 4 -24.19 -27.94 2.88
N SER A 5 -25.33 -27.28 3.05
CA SER A 5 -25.65 -26.11 2.25
C SER A 5 -24.60 -25.01 2.50
N PRO A 6 -24.12 -24.31 1.45
CA PRO A 6 -23.17 -23.20 1.62
C PRO A 6 -23.66 -22.13 2.60
N SER A 7 -24.98 -21.97 2.75
CA SER A 7 -25.61 -21.06 3.72
C SER A 7 -25.41 -21.47 5.18
N SER A 8 -25.40 -22.76 5.50
CA SER A 8 -25.22 -23.25 6.88
C SER A 8 -23.78 -23.04 7.36
N LEU A 9 -22.80 -23.32 6.50
CA LEU A 9 -21.37 -23.08 6.80
C LEU A 9 -21.08 -21.59 7.03
N ARG A 10 -21.67 -20.71 6.23
CA ARG A 10 -21.54 -19.26 6.40
C ARG A 10 -22.12 -18.78 7.74
N ARG A 11 -23.32 -19.24 8.10
CA ARG A 11 -23.98 -18.85 9.36
C ARG A 11 -23.18 -19.25 10.60
N ILE A 12 -22.46 -20.38 10.54
CA ILE A 12 -21.63 -20.86 11.66
C ILE A 12 -20.27 -20.16 11.67
N PHE A 13 -19.66 -19.92 10.50
CA PHE A 13 -18.31 -19.37 10.38
C PHE A 13 -18.15 -18.00 11.06
N TYR A 14 -19.11 -17.08 10.90
CA TYR A 14 -18.99 -15.72 11.45
C TYR A 14 -19.02 -15.65 12.98
N PRO A 15 -20.02 -16.22 13.68
CA PRO A 15 -20.01 -16.21 15.14
C PRO A 15 -18.82 -16.98 15.71
N LEU A 16 -18.42 -18.10 15.10
CA LEU A 16 -17.21 -18.82 15.52
C LEU A 16 -15.94 -18.00 15.32
N GLY A 17 -15.83 -17.31 14.18
CA GLY A 17 -14.72 -16.42 13.89
C GLY A 17 -14.63 -15.25 14.86
N LEU A 18 -15.75 -14.59 15.16
CA LEU A 18 -15.80 -13.49 16.13
C LEU A 18 -15.47 -13.97 17.55
N SER A 19 -16.03 -15.11 17.98
CA SER A 19 -15.73 -15.70 19.28
C SER A 19 -14.26 -16.12 19.39
N ALA A 20 -13.70 -16.74 18.35
CA ALA A 20 -12.29 -17.12 18.31
C ALA A 20 -11.37 -15.88 18.30
N ALA A 21 -11.77 -14.83 17.59
CA ALA A 21 -11.07 -13.54 17.60
C ALA A 21 -11.03 -12.95 19.01
N GLY A 22 -12.20 -12.84 19.66
CA GLY A 22 -12.31 -12.34 21.03
C GLY A 22 -11.51 -13.17 22.03
N LEU A 23 -11.57 -14.51 21.92
CA LEU A 23 -10.80 -15.41 22.77
C LEU A 23 -9.28 -15.23 22.56
N THR A 24 -8.84 -15.07 21.31
CA THR A 24 -7.42 -14.83 21.00
C THR A 24 -6.94 -13.53 21.61
N VAL A 25 -7.76 -12.48 21.61
CA VAL A 25 -7.43 -11.21 22.29
C VAL A 25 -7.26 -11.41 23.77
N LEU A 26 -8.20 -12.09 24.43
CA LEU A 26 -8.13 -12.34 25.88
C LEU A 26 -6.87 -13.15 26.23
N LEU A 27 -6.56 -14.18 25.45
CA LEU A 27 -5.36 -14.99 25.64
C LEU A 27 -4.07 -14.18 25.42
N VAL A 28 -3.92 -13.51 24.27
CA VAL A 28 -2.71 -12.73 23.96
C VAL A 28 -2.51 -11.59 24.94
N SER A 29 -3.59 -10.93 25.37
CA SER A 29 -3.53 -9.85 26.36
C SER A 29 -3.10 -10.37 27.74
N GLY A 30 -3.51 -11.59 28.11
CA GLY A 30 -3.14 -12.20 29.39
C GLY A 30 -1.72 -12.79 29.44
N PHE A 31 -1.18 -13.24 28.30
CA PHE A 31 0.12 -13.93 28.25
C PHE A 31 1.27 -13.10 27.67
N VAL A 32 0.99 -12.08 26.85
CA VAL A 32 2.02 -11.32 26.12
C VAL A 32 1.95 -9.83 26.48
N ASP A 33 0.94 -9.14 25.95
CA ASP A 33 0.73 -7.71 26.16
C ASP A 33 -0.65 -7.29 25.63
N VAL A 34 -1.32 -6.39 26.35
CA VAL A 34 -2.66 -5.91 26.01
C VAL A 34 -2.68 -5.14 24.68
N SER A 35 -1.64 -4.35 24.38
CA SER A 35 -1.53 -3.61 23.13
C SER A 35 -1.42 -4.56 21.94
N ILE A 36 -0.67 -5.65 22.07
CA ILE A 36 -0.56 -6.69 21.04
C ILE A 36 -1.91 -7.39 20.83
N GLY A 37 -2.59 -7.76 21.92
CA GLY A 37 -3.92 -8.36 21.86
C GLY A 37 -4.94 -7.48 21.12
N ILE A 38 -5.02 -6.19 21.48
CA ILE A 38 -5.92 -5.22 20.84
C ILE A 38 -5.56 -4.99 19.37
N ARG A 39 -4.27 -4.83 19.03
CA ARG A 39 -3.84 -4.65 17.63
C ARG A 39 -4.16 -5.88 16.77
N GLY A 40 -3.94 -7.08 17.33
CA GLY A 40 -4.29 -8.34 16.69
C GLY A 40 -5.80 -8.48 16.47
N PHE A 41 -6.61 -8.02 17.41
CA PHE A 41 -8.08 -8.02 17.28
C PHE A 41 -8.53 -7.30 16.00
N TYR A 42 -8.02 -6.08 15.76
CA TYR A 42 -8.42 -5.28 14.61
C TYR A 42 -8.14 -5.98 13.28
N VAL A 43 -7.05 -6.76 13.21
CA VAL A 43 -6.72 -7.57 12.02
C VAL A 43 -7.75 -8.67 11.82
N VAL A 44 -8.02 -9.48 12.86
CA VAL A 44 -8.97 -10.59 12.76
C VAL A 44 -10.39 -10.07 12.50
N PHE A 45 -10.80 -9.04 13.22
CA PHE A 45 -12.08 -8.36 13.01
C PHE A 45 -12.21 -7.82 11.59
N GLY A 46 -11.17 -7.16 11.06
CA GLY A 46 -11.14 -6.69 9.68
C GLY A 46 -11.26 -7.81 8.65
N ILE A 47 -10.58 -8.95 8.87
CA ILE A 47 -10.69 -10.14 8.01
C ILE A 47 -12.12 -10.70 8.06
N LEU A 48 -12.72 -10.80 9.25
CA LEU A 48 -14.09 -11.29 9.41
C LEU A 48 -15.10 -10.37 8.73
N LEU A 49 -14.98 -9.06 8.93
CA LEU A 49 -15.82 -8.06 8.26
C LEU A 49 -15.65 -8.16 6.73
N GLY A 50 -14.42 -8.25 6.24
CA GLY A 50 -14.12 -8.47 4.83
C GLY A 50 -14.74 -9.76 4.28
N ALA A 51 -14.73 -10.85 5.06
CA ALA A 51 -15.37 -12.10 4.70
C ALA A 51 -16.91 -11.99 4.71
N VAL A 52 -17.50 -11.28 5.67
CA VAL A 52 -18.95 -11.00 5.70
C VAL A 52 -19.34 -10.26 4.43
N VAL A 53 -18.63 -9.19 4.09
CA VAL A 53 -18.89 -8.43 2.87
C VAL A 53 -18.69 -9.32 1.65
N TYR A 54 -17.54 -9.98 1.51
CA TYR A 54 -17.22 -10.76 0.33
C TYR A 54 -18.21 -11.89 0.03
N TYR A 55 -18.63 -12.65 1.04
CA TYR A 55 -19.53 -13.78 0.82
C TYR A 55 -21.00 -13.37 0.70
N ASN A 56 -21.41 -12.24 1.30
CA ASN A 56 -22.79 -11.74 1.18
C ASN A 56 -22.99 -10.75 0.04
N TYR A 57 -21.92 -10.30 -0.61
CA TYR A 57 -22.00 -9.41 -1.76
C TYR A 57 -22.53 -10.17 -2.98
N ASP A 58 -23.70 -9.77 -3.46
CA ASP A 58 -24.29 -10.31 -4.66
C ASP A 58 -23.62 -9.71 -5.89
N THR A 59 -22.79 -10.51 -6.57
CA THR A 59 -22.10 -10.10 -7.79
C THR A 59 -23.02 -10.06 -9.02
N SER A 60 -24.29 -10.48 -8.90
CA SER A 60 -25.23 -10.50 -10.02
C SER A 60 -25.81 -9.12 -10.35
N VAL A 61 -25.74 -8.17 -9.41
CA VAL A 61 -26.24 -6.81 -9.60
C VAL A 61 -25.21 -5.99 -10.38
N SER A 62 -25.37 -5.96 -11.70
CA SER A 62 -24.60 -5.06 -12.58
C SER A 62 -25.47 -3.87 -12.98
N TRP A 63 -25.03 -2.67 -12.61
CA TRP A 63 -25.70 -1.43 -12.99
C TRP A 63 -25.32 -1.09 -14.43
N ARG A 64 -26.30 -0.98 -15.32
CA ARG A 64 -26.06 -0.49 -16.69
C ARG A 64 -25.90 1.02 -16.67
N VAL A 65 -24.70 1.49 -16.95
CA VAL A 65 -24.38 2.93 -17.04
C VAL A 65 -23.79 3.22 -18.42
N SER A 66 -24.02 4.42 -18.93
CA SER A 66 -23.47 4.85 -20.22
C SER A 66 -21.93 4.85 -20.22
N ASP A 67 -21.32 4.44 -21.34
CA ASP A 67 -19.87 4.52 -21.54
C ASP A 67 -19.33 5.96 -21.44
N ARG A 68 -20.19 6.96 -21.69
CA ARG A 68 -19.85 8.37 -21.49
C ARG A 68 -19.55 8.64 -20.00
N LEU A 69 -20.43 8.26 -19.09
CA LEU A 69 -20.23 8.47 -17.65
C LEU A 69 -18.99 7.74 -17.14
N LEU A 70 -18.75 6.50 -17.57
CA LEU A 70 -17.56 5.73 -17.20
C LEU A 70 -16.23 6.35 -17.67
N ARG A 71 -16.24 6.99 -18.85
CA ARG A 71 -15.08 7.74 -19.34
C ARG A 71 -14.84 9.00 -18.51
N TRP A 72 -15.90 9.72 -18.16
CA TRP A 72 -15.80 10.92 -17.33
C TRP A 72 -15.40 10.61 -15.89
N SER A 73 -15.84 9.49 -15.31
CA SER A 73 -15.41 9.09 -13.97
C SER A 73 -13.91 8.79 -13.91
N SER A 74 -13.34 8.13 -14.94
CA SER A 74 -11.89 7.88 -15.03
C SER A 74 -11.10 9.19 -15.12
N LYS A 75 -11.51 10.11 -16.01
CA LYS A 75 -10.92 11.45 -16.08
C LYS A 75 -11.08 12.22 -14.77
N GLY A 76 -12.22 12.07 -14.12
CA GLY A 76 -12.52 12.68 -12.83
C GLY A 76 -11.56 12.25 -11.74
N VAL A 77 -11.14 10.98 -11.69
CA VAL A 77 -10.13 10.51 -10.72
C VAL A 77 -8.80 11.24 -10.92
N TYR A 78 -8.30 11.35 -12.15
CA TYR A 78 -7.07 12.09 -12.43
C TYR A 78 -7.22 13.59 -12.17
N LEU A 79 -8.36 14.17 -12.52
CA LEU A 79 -8.66 15.58 -12.22
C LEU A 79 -8.62 15.83 -10.71
N VAL A 80 -9.23 14.94 -9.92
CA VAL A 80 -9.19 15.00 -8.45
C VAL A 80 -7.77 14.87 -7.93
N PHE A 81 -6.96 13.95 -8.49
CA PHE A 81 -5.54 13.82 -8.14
C PHE A 81 -4.78 15.14 -8.39
N PHE A 82 -4.84 15.69 -9.60
CA PHE A 82 -4.14 16.94 -9.94
C PHE A 82 -4.67 18.12 -9.11
N ALA A 83 -5.99 18.24 -8.97
CA ALA A 83 -6.61 19.27 -8.13
C ALA A 83 -6.16 19.15 -6.67
N SER A 84 -5.99 17.94 -6.15
CA SER A 84 -5.48 17.70 -4.80
C SER A 84 -4.07 18.24 -4.63
N ILE A 85 -3.17 17.96 -5.57
CA ILE A 85 -1.79 18.44 -5.52
C ILE A 85 -1.73 19.96 -5.66
N VAL A 86 -2.43 20.53 -6.65
CA VAL A 86 -2.49 21.99 -6.85
C VAL A 86 -3.07 22.70 -5.62
N THR A 87 -4.15 22.17 -5.04
CA THR A 87 -4.78 22.72 -3.83
C THR A 87 -3.82 22.68 -2.64
N VAL A 88 -3.06 21.61 -2.48
CA VAL A 88 -2.05 21.51 -1.42
C VAL A 88 -0.96 22.57 -1.60
N VAL A 89 -0.44 22.73 -2.82
CA VAL A 89 0.63 23.70 -3.11
C VAL A 89 0.16 25.14 -2.92
N LEU A 90 -1.08 25.47 -3.28
CA LEU A 90 -1.57 26.85 -3.23
C LEU A 90 -2.16 27.25 -1.87
N ILE A 91 -2.82 26.33 -1.16
CA ILE A 91 -3.56 26.64 0.07
C ILE A 91 -2.77 26.17 1.31
N GLU A 92 -1.82 25.25 1.15
CA GLU A 92 -1.05 24.62 2.24
C GLU A 92 -1.92 23.91 3.29
N ARG A 93 -3.21 23.69 3.00
CA ARG A 93 -4.16 23.02 3.89
C ARG A 93 -4.36 21.57 3.52
N ARG A 94 -3.43 20.71 3.95
CA ARG A 94 -3.49 19.25 3.74
C ARG A 94 -4.82 18.63 4.17
N LEU A 95 -5.34 18.98 5.35
CA LEU A 95 -6.59 18.41 5.88
C LEU A 95 -7.79 18.65 4.96
N LEU A 96 -7.85 19.82 4.31
CA LEU A 96 -8.94 20.13 3.37
C LEU A 96 -8.95 19.13 2.22
N VAL A 97 -7.79 18.84 1.62
CA VAL A 97 -7.67 17.89 0.51
C VAL A 97 -8.01 16.46 0.94
N LEU A 98 -7.55 16.04 2.13
CA LEU A 98 -7.81 14.69 2.65
C LEU A 98 -9.27 14.46 3.03
N LEU A 99 -10.00 15.49 3.43
CA LEU A 99 -11.40 15.38 3.85
C LEU A 99 -12.42 15.67 2.72
N THR A 100 -11.99 16.24 1.60
CA THR A 100 -12.90 16.62 0.50
C THR A 100 -12.56 15.93 -0.81
N LEU A 101 -11.43 16.29 -1.43
CA LEU A 101 -11.03 15.82 -2.75
C LEU A 101 -10.69 14.33 -2.74
N LEU A 102 -9.94 13.85 -1.74
CA LEU A 102 -9.54 12.44 -1.69
C LEU A 102 -10.73 11.48 -1.55
N PRO A 103 -11.71 11.70 -0.64
CA PRO A 103 -12.94 10.92 -0.61
C PRO A 103 -13.70 10.95 -1.93
N LEU A 104 -13.78 12.12 -2.59
CA LEU A 104 -14.43 12.22 -3.90
C LEU A 104 -13.74 11.35 -4.95
N GLY A 105 -12.40 11.32 -4.97
CA GLY A 105 -11.62 10.46 -5.87
C GLY A 105 -11.90 8.97 -5.64
N TYR A 106 -11.90 8.54 -4.37
CA TYR A 106 -12.22 7.15 -4.02
C TYR A 106 -13.68 6.79 -4.30
N LEU A 107 -14.63 7.72 -4.16
CA LEU A 107 -16.04 7.51 -4.55
C LEU A 107 -16.17 7.29 -6.07
N LEU A 108 -15.48 8.09 -6.89
CA LEU A 108 -15.44 7.88 -8.34
C LEU A 108 -14.85 6.53 -8.71
N LEU A 109 -13.79 6.11 -8.02
CA LEU A 109 -13.16 4.81 -8.23
C LEU A 109 -14.09 3.64 -7.81
N ALA A 110 -14.75 3.77 -6.65
CA ALA A 110 -15.72 2.80 -6.16
C ALA A 110 -16.91 2.66 -7.13
N PHE A 111 -17.45 3.77 -7.62
CA PHE A 111 -18.49 3.78 -8.65
C PHE A 111 -18.07 2.96 -9.89
N ARG A 112 -16.84 3.10 -10.36
CA ARG A 112 -16.35 2.32 -11.51
C ARG A 112 -16.21 0.84 -11.23
N LEU A 113 -15.80 0.47 -10.01
CA LEU A 113 -15.71 -0.93 -9.58
C LEU A 113 -17.10 -1.59 -9.48
N MET A 114 -18.15 -0.82 -9.18
CA MET A 114 -19.52 -1.33 -9.05
C MET A 114 -20.26 -1.50 -10.39
N VAL A 115 -19.89 -0.70 -11.41
CA VAL A 115 -20.70 -0.57 -12.63
C VAL A 115 -20.24 -1.47 -13.77
N ARG A 116 -18.95 -1.80 -13.87
CA ARG A 116 -18.40 -2.53 -15.03
C ARG A 116 -17.45 -3.63 -14.59
N GLU A 117 -17.26 -4.61 -15.47
CA GLU A 117 -16.15 -5.54 -15.35
C GLU A 117 -14.83 -4.78 -15.10
N PRO A 118 -14.12 -5.09 -14.01
CA PRO A 118 -12.93 -4.34 -13.64
C PRO A 118 -11.88 -4.42 -14.74
N THR A 119 -11.29 -3.26 -15.06
CA THR A 119 -10.25 -3.16 -16.10
C THR A 119 -8.90 -2.87 -15.44
N LYS A 120 -7.80 -3.34 -16.04
CA LYS A 120 -6.44 -3.04 -15.58
C LYS A 120 -6.14 -1.53 -15.50
N LYS A 121 -6.91 -0.70 -16.20
CA LYS A 121 -6.81 0.77 -16.18
C LYS A 121 -7.18 1.38 -14.82
N LEU A 122 -7.80 0.62 -13.91
CA LEU A 122 -8.08 1.07 -12.54
C LEU A 122 -6.82 1.10 -11.67
N LEU A 123 -5.78 0.33 -11.99
CA LEU A 123 -4.55 0.30 -11.21
C LEU A 123 -3.83 1.67 -11.16
N PRO A 124 -3.55 2.36 -12.28
CA PRO A 124 -2.94 3.69 -12.21
C PRO A 124 -3.82 4.73 -11.50
N GLU A 125 -5.14 4.56 -11.52
CA GLU A 125 -6.07 5.43 -10.76
C GLU A 125 -5.96 5.20 -9.24
N ILE A 126 -5.89 3.94 -8.80
CA ILE A 126 -5.62 3.58 -7.41
C ILE A 126 -4.28 4.18 -6.95
N VAL A 127 -3.24 4.00 -7.76
CA VAL A 127 -1.89 4.52 -7.48
C VAL A 127 -1.91 6.06 -7.40
N ALA A 128 -2.56 6.75 -8.34
CA ALA A 128 -2.66 8.20 -8.31
C ALA A 128 -3.32 8.70 -7.01
N LEU A 129 -4.46 8.13 -6.62
CA LEU A 129 -5.13 8.53 -5.37
C LEU A 129 -4.30 8.19 -4.13
N PHE A 130 -3.62 7.03 -4.12
CA PHE A 130 -2.69 6.66 -3.05
C PHE A 130 -1.56 7.66 -2.87
N THR A 131 -1.05 8.24 -3.96
CA THR A 131 0.05 9.21 -3.89
C THR A 131 -0.38 10.54 -3.24
N VAL A 132 -1.69 10.87 -3.19
CA VAL A 132 -2.17 12.14 -2.61
C VAL A 132 -1.81 12.29 -1.12
N PRO A 133 -2.15 11.37 -0.19
CA PRO A 133 -1.77 11.52 1.21
C PRO A 133 -0.27 11.72 1.49
N PRO A 134 0.65 10.94 0.92
CA PRO A 134 2.06 11.10 1.21
C PRO A 134 2.69 12.28 0.48
N LEU A 135 2.29 12.57 -0.77
CA LEU A 135 2.78 13.75 -1.49
C LEU A 135 2.28 15.04 -0.84
N SER A 136 1.01 15.09 -0.41
CA SER A 136 0.49 16.24 0.32
C SER A 136 1.19 16.45 1.66
N LYS A 137 1.57 15.37 2.36
CA LYS A 137 2.39 15.45 3.56
C LYS A 137 3.76 16.03 3.23
N TYR A 138 4.45 15.48 2.23
CA TYR A 138 5.75 15.99 1.79
C TYR A 138 5.72 17.50 1.51
N LEU A 139 4.73 17.96 0.75
CA LEU A 139 4.60 19.37 0.34
C LEU A 139 4.24 20.34 1.48
N THR A 140 3.60 19.88 2.56
CA THR A 140 3.10 20.77 3.64
C THR A 140 3.88 20.71 4.93
N THR A 141 4.62 19.62 5.17
CA THR A 141 5.29 19.43 6.47
C THR A 141 6.71 19.98 6.48
N GLY A 142 7.28 20.34 5.32
CA GLY A 142 8.68 20.71 5.20
C GLY A 142 9.57 19.56 5.68
N PHE A 143 10.28 19.75 6.80
CA PHE A 143 11.10 18.71 7.40
C PHE A 143 10.32 17.90 8.45
N TYR A 144 9.93 16.69 8.08
CA TYR A 144 9.38 15.63 8.93
C TYR A 144 10.49 14.75 9.52
N PHE A 145 10.68 14.83 10.84
CA PHE A 145 11.71 14.11 11.59
C PHE A 145 11.29 12.70 12.04
N GLY A 146 9.98 12.40 12.10
CA GLY A 146 9.46 11.11 12.60
C GLY A 146 10.03 10.75 13.98
N ASP A 147 10.54 9.52 14.14
CA ASP A 147 11.22 9.06 15.37
C ASP A 147 12.73 9.39 15.40
N GLY A 148 13.22 10.25 14.50
CA GLY A 148 14.63 10.66 14.43
C GLY A 148 15.53 9.78 13.55
N ASP A 149 15.10 8.58 13.17
CA ASP A 149 15.90 7.66 12.32
C ASP A 149 16.31 8.28 10.98
N ILE A 150 15.47 9.16 10.43
CA ILE A 150 15.75 9.83 9.15
C ILE A 150 17.02 10.68 9.22
N LEU A 151 17.33 11.27 10.38
CA LEU A 151 18.55 12.06 10.56
C LEU A 151 19.80 11.19 10.47
N PHE A 152 19.76 9.99 11.04
CA PHE A 152 20.85 9.03 10.92
C PHE A 152 21.03 8.56 9.47
N HIS A 153 19.94 8.32 8.75
CA HIS A 153 20.00 7.97 7.34
C HIS A 153 20.60 9.10 6.48
N ILE A 154 20.22 10.36 6.74
CA ILE A 154 20.82 11.52 6.06
C ILE A 154 22.33 11.59 6.34
N LEU A 155 22.73 11.45 7.62
CA LEU A 155 24.14 11.45 8.00
C LEU A 155 24.93 10.37 7.26
N HIS A 156 24.43 9.13 7.21
CA HIS A 156 25.10 8.03 6.52
C HIS A 156 25.20 8.24 5.01
N VAL A 157 24.16 8.81 4.38
CA VAL A 157 24.24 9.16 2.94
C VAL A 157 25.25 10.28 2.71
N ASN A 158 25.32 11.30 3.58
CA ASN A 158 26.34 12.34 3.47
C ASN A 158 27.76 11.79 3.62
N GLN A 159 27.98 10.87 4.56
CA GLN A 159 29.26 10.16 4.71
C GLN A 159 29.61 9.37 3.43
N LEU A 160 28.65 8.62 2.90
CA LEU A 160 28.79 7.89 1.63
C LEU A 160 29.19 8.83 0.49
N LEU A 161 28.48 9.94 0.31
CA LEU A 161 28.71 10.91 -0.77
C LEU A 161 30.07 11.60 -0.62
N SER A 162 30.47 11.95 0.61
CA SER A 162 31.74 12.65 0.86
C SER A 162 32.99 11.83 0.53
N ARG A 163 32.91 10.50 0.66
CA ARG A 163 34.05 9.58 0.44
C ARG A 163 33.88 8.67 -0.77
N GLY A 164 32.71 8.67 -1.40
CA GLY A 164 32.38 7.82 -2.56
C GLY A 164 32.33 6.32 -2.26
N THR A 165 32.21 5.90 -0.98
CA THR A 165 32.25 4.48 -0.60
C THR A 165 31.36 4.16 0.58
N ALA A 166 30.73 2.98 0.55
CA ALA A 166 29.91 2.45 1.66
C ALA A 166 30.71 2.22 2.94
N ALA A 167 32.02 2.00 2.83
CA ALA A 167 32.90 1.84 3.99
C ALA A 167 33.00 3.12 4.85
N ALA A 168 32.58 4.26 4.31
CA ALA A 168 32.55 5.54 5.04
C ALA A 168 31.38 5.66 6.01
N ILE A 169 30.39 4.77 5.93
CA ILE A 169 29.24 4.78 6.83
C ILE A 169 29.72 4.33 8.22
N HIS A 170 29.69 5.27 9.17
CA HIS A 170 30.11 5.07 10.55
C HIS A 170 29.06 5.65 11.50
N GLY A 171 28.78 4.95 12.60
CA GLY A 171 27.78 5.39 13.58
C GLY A 171 27.43 4.30 14.59
N PRO A 172 26.39 4.51 15.42
CA PRO A 172 25.99 3.56 16.46
C PRO A 172 25.49 2.22 15.90
N VAL A 173 25.13 2.17 14.61
CA VAL A 173 24.65 0.97 13.92
C VAL A 173 25.61 0.60 12.78
N ASP A 174 26.63 -0.17 13.13
CA ASP A 174 27.68 -0.64 12.19
C ASP A 174 27.15 -1.54 11.05
N GLN A 175 25.90 -1.99 11.12
CA GLN A 175 25.30 -2.86 10.11
C GLN A 175 25.05 -2.14 8.78
N TYR A 176 24.93 -0.82 8.77
CA TYR A 176 24.62 -0.07 7.55
C TYR A 176 25.77 0.01 6.54
N ARG A 177 27.02 -0.17 6.98
CA ARG A 177 28.16 -0.34 6.05
C ARG A 177 28.15 -1.70 5.36
N VAL A 178 27.60 -2.73 6.02
CA VAL A 178 27.50 -4.11 5.50
C VAL A 178 26.32 -4.25 4.54
N PHE A 179 25.20 -3.59 4.85
CA PHE A 179 24.00 -3.57 4.01
C PHE A 179 23.66 -2.14 3.55
N PRO A 180 24.49 -1.52 2.69
CA PRO A 180 24.36 -0.10 2.33
C PRO A 180 23.33 0.16 1.23
N GLY A 181 22.59 -0.85 0.76
CA GLY A 181 21.75 -0.77 -0.44
C GLY A 181 20.75 0.39 -0.44
N TYR A 182 20.11 0.65 0.70
CA TYR A 182 19.25 1.82 0.88
C TYR A 182 20.00 3.15 0.70
N HIS A 183 21.14 3.31 1.38
CA HIS A 183 21.93 4.55 1.34
C HIS A 183 22.52 4.79 -0.05
N LEU A 184 22.96 3.73 -0.74
CA LEU A 184 23.42 3.81 -2.13
C LEU A 184 22.29 4.25 -3.07
N LEU A 185 21.07 3.73 -2.90
CA LEU A 185 19.93 4.11 -3.73
C LEU A 185 19.54 5.59 -3.54
N VAL A 186 19.50 6.04 -2.29
CA VAL A 186 19.25 7.45 -1.95
C VAL A 186 20.36 8.35 -2.48
N GLY A 187 21.63 7.98 -2.28
CA GLY A 187 22.78 8.74 -2.76
C GLY A 187 22.79 8.87 -4.29
N ASN A 188 22.45 7.80 -5.02
CA ASN A 188 22.26 7.88 -6.47
C ASN A 188 21.11 8.83 -6.83
N LEU A 189 19.96 8.72 -6.17
CA LEU A 189 18.83 9.61 -6.45
C LEU A 189 19.20 11.08 -6.23
N HIS A 190 19.91 11.39 -5.15
CA HIS A 190 20.48 12.72 -4.88
C HIS A 190 21.37 13.19 -6.05
N LEU A 191 22.34 12.37 -6.47
CA LEU A 191 23.25 12.73 -7.57
C LEU A 191 22.52 12.92 -8.92
N PHE A 192 21.44 12.17 -9.18
CA PHE A 192 20.68 12.28 -10.43
C PHE A 192 19.68 13.44 -10.46
N THR A 193 19.15 13.84 -9.30
CA THR A 193 18.04 14.81 -9.23
C THR A 193 18.44 16.14 -8.63
N ASP A 194 19.62 16.23 -8.01
CA ASP A 194 20.10 17.37 -7.23
C ASP A 194 19.16 17.76 -6.06
N LEU A 195 18.22 16.88 -5.72
CA LEU A 195 17.37 17.03 -4.54
C LEU A 195 18.22 16.87 -3.28
N SER A 196 17.85 17.54 -2.18
CA SER A 196 18.51 17.28 -0.90
C SER A 196 18.44 15.78 -0.53
N VAL A 197 19.37 15.30 0.29
CA VAL A 197 19.34 13.89 0.75
C VAL A 197 18.02 13.56 1.43
N TYR A 198 17.47 14.50 2.19
CA TYR A 198 16.16 14.37 2.82
C TYR A 198 15.03 14.19 1.79
N ASP A 199 14.97 15.07 0.80
CA ASP A 199 13.97 15.02 -0.27
C ASP A 199 14.09 13.75 -1.11
N SER A 200 15.33 13.28 -1.32
CA SER A 200 15.64 12.02 -1.99
C SER A 200 15.08 10.82 -1.22
N ILE A 201 15.24 10.76 0.11
CA ILE A 201 14.67 9.70 0.95
C ILE A 201 13.15 9.67 0.81
N LEU A 202 12.49 10.82 0.94
CA LEU A 202 11.04 10.88 0.90
C LEU A 202 10.48 10.57 -0.50
N SER A 203 11.09 11.14 -1.54
CA SER A 203 10.70 10.88 -2.93
C SER A 203 10.86 9.41 -3.27
N LEU A 204 11.98 8.79 -2.86
CA LEU A 204 12.20 7.37 -3.03
C LEU A 204 11.10 6.55 -2.36
N GLY A 205 10.63 6.95 -1.18
CA GLY A 205 9.58 6.22 -0.46
C GLY A 205 8.22 6.34 -1.09
N ILE A 206 7.85 7.54 -1.51
CA ILE A 206 6.62 7.79 -2.27
C ILE A 206 6.62 6.98 -3.56
N ILE A 207 7.71 7.02 -4.32
CA ILE A 207 7.89 6.28 -5.57
C ILE A 207 7.81 4.77 -5.33
N THR A 208 8.56 4.27 -4.34
CA THR A 208 8.62 2.84 -4.04
C THR A 208 7.24 2.29 -3.72
N TYR A 209 6.50 2.95 -2.82
CA TYR A 209 5.19 2.43 -2.43
C TYR A 209 4.11 2.62 -3.49
N SER A 210 4.11 3.78 -4.16
CA SER A 210 3.11 4.08 -5.20
C SER A 210 3.33 3.25 -6.46
N LEU A 211 4.57 3.17 -6.94
CA LEU A 211 4.90 2.56 -8.23
C LEU A 211 5.37 1.11 -8.14
N LEU A 212 5.85 0.64 -6.97
CA LEU A 212 6.27 -0.75 -6.79
C LEU A 212 5.31 -1.50 -5.88
N VAL A 213 5.14 -1.12 -4.61
CA VAL A 213 4.42 -1.94 -3.62
C VAL A 213 2.97 -2.19 -4.04
N ILE A 214 2.19 -1.15 -4.36
CA ILE A 214 0.78 -1.33 -4.74
C ILE A 214 0.65 -2.15 -6.05
N PRO A 215 1.36 -1.83 -7.15
CA PRO A 215 1.35 -2.66 -8.34
C PRO A 215 1.84 -4.10 -8.13
N LEU A 216 2.84 -4.32 -7.28
CA LEU A 216 3.33 -5.67 -6.97
C LEU A 216 2.29 -6.49 -6.22
N LEU A 217 1.57 -5.90 -5.26
CA LEU A 217 0.47 -6.59 -4.59
C LEU A 217 -0.63 -6.97 -5.57
N PHE A 218 -0.97 -6.09 -6.51
CA PHE A 218 -1.88 -6.39 -7.62
C PHE A 218 -1.37 -7.56 -8.49
N LEU A 219 -0.11 -7.55 -8.89
CA LEU A 219 0.48 -8.58 -9.75
C LEU A 219 0.54 -9.92 -9.02
N LEU A 220 0.99 -9.93 -7.76
CA LEU A 220 1.06 -11.12 -6.93
C LEU A 220 -0.33 -11.72 -6.73
N SER A 221 -1.33 -10.91 -6.37
CA SER A 221 -2.70 -11.39 -6.25
C SER A 221 -3.25 -11.89 -7.58
N GLN A 222 -2.86 -11.28 -8.71
CA GLN A 222 -3.29 -11.72 -10.04
C GLN A 222 -2.70 -13.08 -10.42
N VAL A 223 -1.45 -13.35 -10.03
CA VAL A 223 -0.80 -14.65 -10.22
C VAL A 223 -1.50 -15.74 -9.37
N VAL A 224 -1.79 -15.42 -8.10
CA VAL A 224 -2.36 -16.37 -7.12
C VAL A 224 -3.86 -16.61 -7.36
N LEU A 225 -4.66 -15.54 -7.41
CA LEU A 225 -6.12 -15.62 -7.44
C LEU A 225 -6.69 -15.73 -8.85
N ARG A 226 -5.94 -15.28 -9.87
CA ARG A 226 -6.34 -15.26 -11.28
C ARG A 226 -7.66 -14.53 -11.55
N ARG A 227 -8.04 -13.61 -10.67
CA ARG A 227 -9.28 -12.82 -10.75
C ARG A 227 -8.93 -11.33 -10.71
N LEU A 228 -9.15 -10.66 -11.83
CA LEU A 228 -8.79 -9.25 -11.99
C LEU A 228 -9.51 -8.34 -10.99
N SER A 229 -10.79 -8.61 -10.74
CA SER A 229 -11.60 -7.90 -9.74
C SER A 229 -10.98 -7.96 -8.35
N LEU A 230 -10.69 -9.16 -7.86
CA LEU A 230 -10.08 -9.36 -6.54
C LEU A 230 -8.71 -8.71 -6.44
N SER A 231 -7.90 -8.80 -7.49
CA SER A 231 -6.57 -8.17 -7.50
C SER A 231 -6.65 -6.65 -7.42
N LEU A 232 -7.60 -6.03 -8.11
CA LEU A 232 -7.85 -4.59 -8.02
C LEU A 232 -8.41 -4.20 -6.64
N SER A 233 -9.29 -5.01 -6.05
CA SER A 233 -9.76 -4.79 -4.67
C SER A 233 -8.63 -4.89 -3.65
N ILE A 234 -7.66 -5.80 -3.83
CA ILE A 234 -6.47 -5.90 -2.98
C ILE A 234 -5.60 -4.66 -3.13
N ALA A 235 -5.35 -4.21 -4.37
CA ALA A 235 -4.58 -2.99 -4.62
C ALA A 235 -5.26 -1.75 -4.00
N LEU A 236 -6.59 -1.64 -4.15
CA LEU A 236 -7.39 -0.60 -3.51
C LEU A 236 -7.30 -0.69 -1.99
N GLY A 237 -7.49 -1.88 -1.41
CA GLY A 237 -7.34 -2.11 0.03
C GLY A 237 -5.97 -1.67 0.52
N ALA A 238 -4.90 -2.09 -0.16
CA ALA A 238 -3.53 -1.70 0.15
C ALA A 238 -3.32 -0.17 0.11
N SER A 239 -3.95 0.53 -0.84
CA SER A 239 -3.89 1.99 -0.90
C SER A 239 -4.54 2.70 0.30
N LEU A 240 -5.43 2.02 1.02
CA LEU A 240 -6.15 2.56 2.17
C LEU A 240 -5.54 2.14 3.52
N VAL A 241 -4.59 1.19 3.53
CA VAL A 241 -3.94 0.74 4.77
C VAL A 241 -3.01 1.84 5.29
N TYR A 242 -3.31 2.34 6.48
CA TYR A 242 -2.52 3.39 7.14
C TYR A 242 -1.03 3.04 7.19
N SER A 243 -0.65 1.81 7.57
CA SER A 243 0.76 1.41 7.67
C SER A 243 1.50 1.53 6.34
N ILE A 244 0.85 1.22 5.21
CA ILE A 244 1.44 1.37 3.88
C ILE A 244 1.66 2.86 3.60
N SER A 245 0.66 3.71 3.87
CA SER A 245 0.80 5.16 3.74
C SER A 245 1.87 5.73 4.68
N TYR A 246 1.99 5.23 5.91
CA TYR A 246 2.97 5.69 6.91
C TYR A 246 4.40 5.49 6.40
N HIS A 247 4.72 4.27 5.95
CA HIS A 247 6.06 3.92 5.49
C HIS A 247 6.48 4.58 4.17
N THR A 248 5.55 5.19 3.42
CA THR A 248 5.92 5.99 2.24
C THR A 248 6.68 7.27 2.59
N THR A 249 6.41 7.84 3.78
CA THR A 249 7.04 9.09 4.27
C THR A 249 7.95 8.84 5.47
N TYR A 250 8.12 7.58 5.83
CA TYR A 250 9.02 7.10 6.88
C TYR A 250 9.75 5.86 6.37
N LEU A 251 10.62 6.09 5.37
CA LEU A 251 11.28 5.05 4.60
C LEU A 251 12.57 4.60 5.28
N PHE A 252 12.52 3.43 5.93
CA PHE A 252 13.69 2.74 6.48
C PHE A 252 14.11 1.57 5.57
N PRO A 253 15.35 1.04 5.66
CA PRO A 253 15.83 -0.03 4.78
C PRO A 253 14.90 -1.27 4.69
N GLN A 254 14.27 -1.66 5.79
CA GLN A 254 13.34 -2.79 5.84
C GLN A 254 12.07 -2.57 4.98
N SER A 255 11.70 -1.32 4.69
CA SER A 255 10.57 -1.03 3.79
C SER A 255 10.85 -1.43 2.33
N LEU A 256 12.13 -1.49 1.91
CA LEU A 256 12.55 -2.00 0.60
C LEU A 256 12.50 -3.53 0.51
N VAL A 257 12.44 -4.23 1.65
CA VAL A 257 12.33 -5.70 1.67
C VAL A 257 10.99 -6.15 1.11
N VAL A 258 9.91 -5.40 1.37
CA VAL A 258 8.56 -5.72 0.88
C VAL A 258 8.49 -5.84 -0.64
N PRO A 259 8.94 -4.85 -1.45
CA PRO A 259 8.94 -4.98 -2.90
C PRO A 259 9.90 -6.07 -3.38
N LEU A 260 11.08 -6.23 -2.76
CA LEU A 260 12.08 -7.25 -3.14
C LEU A 260 11.57 -8.70 -2.93
N LEU A 261 10.91 -8.96 -1.80
CA LEU A 261 10.30 -10.27 -1.53
C LEU A 261 9.13 -10.53 -2.48
N SER A 262 8.34 -9.50 -2.78
CA SER A 262 7.19 -9.60 -3.68
C SER A 262 7.62 -9.90 -5.12
N SER A 263 8.65 -9.23 -5.64
CA SER A 263 9.19 -9.44 -6.99
C SER A 263 9.88 -10.81 -7.15
N SER A 264 10.57 -11.26 -6.09
CA SER A 264 11.23 -12.58 -6.09
C SER A 264 10.18 -13.69 -6.14
N SER A 265 9.09 -13.54 -5.36
CA SER A 265 7.97 -14.48 -5.34
C SER A 265 7.27 -14.58 -6.69
N SER A 266 6.96 -13.44 -7.34
CA SER A 266 6.31 -13.44 -8.66
C SER A 266 7.16 -14.14 -9.72
N SER A 267 8.47 -13.89 -9.73
CA SER A 267 9.40 -14.50 -10.67
C SER A 267 9.49 -16.03 -10.51
N CYS A 268 9.49 -16.50 -9.25
CA CYS A 268 9.47 -17.92 -8.92
C CYS A 268 8.19 -18.61 -9.45
N PHE A 269 7.02 -18.01 -9.21
CA PHE A 269 5.74 -18.55 -9.68
C PHE A 269 5.66 -18.62 -11.21
N ASP A 270 6.16 -17.61 -11.92
CA ASP A 270 6.17 -17.61 -13.38
C ASP A 270 7.09 -18.70 -13.95
N SER A 271 8.26 -18.92 -13.34
CA SER A 271 9.18 -20.01 -13.70
C SER A 271 8.51 -21.39 -13.55
N LEU A 272 7.85 -21.64 -12.42
CA LEU A 272 7.12 -22.88 -12.18
C LEU A 272 5.99 -23.09 -13.18
N ARG A 273 5.28 -22.02 -13.56
CA ARG A 273 4.21 -22.07 -14.55
C ARG A 273 4.71 -22.40 -15.94
N ARG A 274 5.84 -21.83 -16.36
CA ARG A 274 6.47 -22.14 -17.66
C ARG A 274 6.88 -23.61 -17.73
N ARG A 275 7.46 -24.17 -16.66
CA ARG A 275 7.82 -25.59 -16.58
C ARG A 275 6.62 -26.54 -16.71
N ARG A 276 5.46 -26.18 -16.13
CA ARG A 276 4.23 -26.99 -16.26
C ARG A 276 3.60 -26.96 -17.65
N ARG A 277 3.89 -25.95 -18.48
CA ARG A 277 3.37 -25.85 -19.86
C ARG A 277 4.26 -26.56 -20.88
N ALA A 278 5.52 -26.81 -20.53
CA ALA A 278 6.49 -27.51 -21.38
C ALA A 278 6.45 -29.04 -21.20
N ARG A 279 5.62 -29.53 -20.27
CA ARG A 279 5.32 -30.95 -20.08
C ARG A 279 3.90 -31.21 -20.59
#